data_AF-A0A7C1R8T7-F1
#
_entry.id   AF-A0A7C1R8T7-F1
#
_cell.length_a   1.000
_cell.length_b   1.000
_cell.length_c   1.000
_cell.angle_alpha   90.00
_cell.angle_beta   90.00
_cell.angle_gamma   90.00
#
_symmetry.space_group_name_H-M   'P 1'
#
loop_
_entity.id
_entity.type
_entity.pdbx_description
1 polymer ?
#
loop_
_entity_poly.entity_id
_entity_poly.type
_entity_poly.pdbx_seq_one_letter_code
_entity_poly.pdbx_strand_id
1 'polypeptide(L)'
;MKLSLSIKAIALLLAMSVLFASCASTTIIQSDPPGAKLYLNGEPVGQTPYTYTDTKIIGSTNTVMLTKEGYEDFMASFSRDEEVDVGAVIGGIFFLFPFLWTMKYKPFHTYELEKK
;
A
#
# COMPACT_ATOMS: atom_id res chain seq x y z
N MET A 1 1.07 0.19 45.07
CA MET A 1 2.31 0.13 44.26
C MET A 1 2.29 1.30 43.28
N LYS A 2 3.07 2.37 43.50
CA LYS A 2 3.11 3.53 42.58
C LYS A 2 4.07 3.18 41.44
N LEU A 3 3.53 3.03 40.22
CA LEU A 3 4.35 2.85 39.02
C LEU A 3 5.19 4.13 38.80
N SER A 4 6.51 4.00 38.64
CA SER A 4 7.37 5.16 38.41
C SER A 4 7.05 5.84 37.07
N LEU A 5 7.27 7.16 36.99
CA LEU A 5 6.97 7.95 35.80
C LEU A 5 7.65 7.39 34.54
N SER A 6 8.86 6.85 34.70
CA SER A 6 9.64 6.21 33.64
C SER A 6 8.96 4.95 33.08
N ILE A 7 8.37 4.10 33.94
CA ILE A 7 7.66 2.88 33.50
C ILE A 7 6.41 3.24 32.69
N LYS A 8 5.68 4.30 33.09
CA LYS A 8 4.51 4.78 32.33
C LYS A 8 4.90 5.34 30.96
N ALA A 9 5.99 6.10 30.88
CA ALA A 9 6.48 6.65 29.62
C ALA A 9 6.95 5.54 28.66
N ILE A 10 7.67 4.53 29.17
CA ILE A 10 8.10 3.37 28.38
C ILE A 10 6.89 2.57 27.88
N ALA A 11 5.90 2.33 28.73
CA ALA A 11 4.68 1.64 28.33
C ALA A 11 3.89 2.42 27.26
N LEU A 12 3.83 3.75 27.36
CA LEU A 12 3.17 4.60 26.37
C LEU A 12 3.91 4.58 25.02
N LEU A 13 5.24 4.63 25.03
CA LEU A 13 6.05 4.55 23.81
C LEU A 13 5.92 3.20 23.11
N LEU A 14 5.91 2.10 23.87
CA LEU A 14 5.67 0.75 23.36
C LEU A 14 4.26 0.59 22.79
N ALA A 15 3.24 1.16 23.46
CA ALA A 15 1.88 1.14 22.93
C ALA A 15 1.78 1.95 21.62
N MET A 16 2.42 3.11 21.55
CA MET A 16 2.45 3.94 20.35
C MET A 16 3.13 3.25 19.17
N SER A 17 4.26 2.58 19.38
CA SER A 17 4.97 1.90 18.29
C SER A 17 4.17 0.76 17.67
N VAL A 18 3.40 0.02 18.48
CA VAL A 18 2.50 -1.04 17.99
C VAL A 18 1.35 -0.47 17.16
N LEU A 19 0.83 0.71 17.53
CA LEU A 19 -0.27 1.36 16.80
C LEU A 19 0.14 1.84 15.39
N PHE A 20 1.41 2.23 15.18
CA PHE A 20 1.88 2.65 13.85
C PHE A 20 2.18 1.50 12.87
N ALA A 21 2.29 0.26 13.36
CA ALA A 21 2.57 -0.90 12.49
C ALA A 21 1.35 -1.33 11.64
N SER A 22 0.14 -0.86 11.96
CA SER A 22 -1.10 -1.30 11.32
C SER A 22 -1.51 -0.51 10.06
N CYS A 23 -0.69 0.43 9.60
CA CYS A 23 -1.02 1.33 8.48
C CYS A 23 -0.72 0.76 7.08
N ALA A 24 -0.47 -0.55 6.97
CA ALA A 24 -0.13 -1.18 5.70
C ALA A 24 -1.34 -1.25 4.74
N SER A 25 -1.05 -1.14 3.44
CA SER A 25 -2.00 -1.30 2.35
C SER A 25 -1.43 -2.26 1.32
N THR A 26 -2.23 -3.22 0.85
CA THR A 26 -1.82 -4.31 -0.03
C THR A 26 -2.67 -4.32 -1.30
N THR A 27 -2.05 -4.59 -2.45
CA THR A 27 -2.71 -4.76 -3.74
C THR A 27 -2.03 -5.85 -4.56
N ILE A 28 -2.78 -6.54 -5.42
CA ILE A 28 -2.26 -7.53 -6.37
C ILE A 28 -2.33 -6.94 -7.78
N ILE A 29 -1.17 -6.87 -8.43
CA ILE A 29 -1.00 -6.39 -9.81
C ILE A 29 -1.01 -7.59 -10.74
N GLN A 30 -1.96 -7.62 -11.68
CA GLN A 30 -2.18 -8.68 -12.65
C GLN A 30 -2.09 -8.13 -14.07
N SER A 31 -1.78 -9.00 -15.01
CA SER A 31 -1.85 -8.66 -16.44
C SER A 31 -2.60 -9.73 -17.21
N ASP A 32 -3.23 -9.31 -18.31
CA ASP A 32 -3.75 -10.21 -19.33
C ASP A 32 -3.02 -9.95 -20.66
N PRO A 33 -2.20 -10.88 -21.16
CA PRO A 33 -1.91 -12.21 -20.60
C PRO A 33 -0.98 -12.19 -19.37
N PRO A 34 -1.03 -13.22 -18.49
CA PRO A 34 -0.24 -13.29 -17.25
C PRO A 34 1.26 -13.52 -17.51
N GLY A 35 2.13 -13.20 -16.55
CA GLY A 35 3.59 -13.39 -16.67
C GLY A 35 4.30 -12.25 -17.41
N ALA A 36 3.73 -11.04 -17.38
CA ALA A 36 4.42 -9.84 -17.85
C ALA A 36 5.49 -9.43 -16.82
N LYS A 37 6.65 -8.96 -17.28
CA LYS A 37 7.67 -8.38 -16.40
C LYS A 37 7.13 -7.08 -15.82
N LEU A 38 7.25 -6.92 -14.51
CA LEU A 38 6.72 -5.78 -13.77
C LEU A 38 7.87 -4.92 -13.24
N TYR A 39 7.74 -3.62 -13.50
CA TYR A 39 8.56 -2.57 -12.93
C TYR A 39 7.67 -1.67 -12.08
N LEU A 40 8.09 -1.42 -10.84
CA LEU A 40 7.43 -0.47 -9.94
C LEU A 40 8.36 0.71 -9.69
N ASN A 41 7.87 1.92 -9.97
CA ASN A 41 8.63 3.16 -9.83
C ASN A 41 9.99 3.13 -10.56
N GLY A 42 10.05 2.42 -11.69
CA GLY A 42 11.28 2.24 -12.49
C GLY A 42 12.16 1.06 -12.06
N GLU A 43 11.88 0.40 -10.94
CA GLU A 43 12.65 -0.74 -10.45
C GLU A 43 12.01 -2.08 -10.87
N PRO A 44 12.78 -3.06 -11.37
CA PRO A 44 12.26 -4.38 -11.68
C PRO A 44 11.92 -5.14 -10.39
N VAL A 45 10.67 -5.55 -10.22
CA VAL A 45 10.21 -6.23 -8.99
C VAL A 45 9.80 -7.69 -9.20
N GLY A 46 9.60 -8.12 -10.45
CA GLY A 46 9.23 -9.50 -10.75
C GLY A 46 8.35 -9.62 -11.97
N GLN A 47 7.36 -10.51 -11.90
CA GLN A 47 6.39 -10.75 -12.96
C GLN A 47 4.97 -10.79 -12.39
N THR A 48 3.97 -10.53 -13.23
CA THR A 48 2.55 -10.64 -12.84
C THR A 48 2.11 -12.11 -12.75
N PRO A 49 1.24 -12.48 -11.79
CA PRO A 49 0.69 -11.62 -10.72
C PRO A 49 1.72 -11.31 -9.62
N TYR A 50 1.71 -10.06 -9.13
CA TYR A 50 2.64 -9.57 -8.11
C TYR A 50 1.91 -8.91 -6.94
N THR A 51 2.26 -9.27 -5.70
CA THR A 51 1.68 -8.66 -4.49
C THR A 51 2.54 -7.49 -4.02
N TYR A 52 1.97 -6.29 -3.99
CA TYR A 52 2.60 -5.08 -3.49
C TYR A 52 2.02 -4.71 -2.12
N THR A 53 2.86 -4.32 -1.17
CA THR A 53 2.43 -3.84 0.15
C THR A 53 3.34 -2.71 0.62
N ASP A 54 2.76 -1.61 1.10
CA ASP A 54 3.50 -0.50 1.69
C ASP A 54 2.75 0.17 2.86
N THR A 55 3.40 1.16 3.48
CA THR A 55 2.82 2.01 4.53
C THR A 55 2.78 3.49 4.13
N LYS A 56 2.72 3.80 2.84
CA LYS A 56 2.72 5.18 2.33
C LYS A 56 1.47 5.95 2.78
N ILE A 57 1.53 7.28 2.80
CA ILE A 57 0.37 8.10 3.16
C ILE A 57 -0.66 8.17 2.03
N ILE A 58 -1.88 8.58 2.35
CA ILE A 58 -2.94 8.91 1.40
C ILE A 58 -2.43 9.80 0.26
N GLY A 59 -2.86 9.51 -0.97
CA GLY A 59 -2.48 10.24 -2.17
C GLY A 59 -1.08 9.90 -2.71
N SER A 60 -0.36 8.97 -2.10
CA SER A 60 0.91 8.48 -2.66
C SER A 60 0.67 7.62 -3.90
N THR A 61 1.39 7.91 -4.98
CA THR A 61 1.27 7.21 -6.26
C THR A 61 2.43 6.24 -6.48
N ASN A 62 2.13 5.10 -7.10
CA ASN A 62 3.12 4.17 -7.65
C ASN A 62 2.94 4.06 -9.16
N THR A 63 4.05 4.11 -9.89
CA THR A 63 4.07 3.90 -11.35
C THR A 63 4.34 2.43 -11.64
N VAL A 64 3.54 1.86 -12.54
CA VAL A 64 3.63 0.49 -13.04
C VAL A 64 4.05 0.54 -14.49
N MET A 65 5.07 -0.24 -14.84
CA MET A 65 5.38 -0.55 -16.23
C MET A 65 5.39 -2.07 -16.41
N LEU A 66 4.64 -2.55 -17.39
CA LEU A 66 4.52 -3.96 -17.76
C LEU A 66 5.13 -4.18 -19.13
N THR A 67 6.04 -5.15 -19.24
CA THR A 67 6.64 -5.52 -20.52
C THR A 67 6.47 -7.01 -20.77
N LYS A 68 6.07 -7.37 -21.99
CA LYS A 68 5.89 -8.77 -22.39
C LYS A 68 6.24 -8.96 -23.86
N GLU A 69 6.85 -10.11 -24.17
CA GLU A 69 7.24 -10.43 -25.54
C GLU A 69 6.02 -10.54 -26.46
N GLY A 70 6.06 -9.81 -27.59
CA GLY A 70 4.96 -9.73 -28.55
C GLY A 70 3.85 -8.74 -28.15
N TYR A 71 4.02 -7.99 -27.07
CA TYR A 71 3.08 -6.98 -26.58
C TYR A 71 3.74 -5.62 -26.47
N GLU A 72 2.93 -4.56 -26.56
CA GLU A 72 3.34 -3.19 -26.31
C GLU A 72 3.65 -2.97 -24.83
N ASP A 73 4.60 -2.07 -24.57
CA ASP A 73 4.96 -1.69 -23.20
C ASP A 73 3.80 -0.89 -22.61
N PHE A 74 3.26 -1.36 -21.50
CA PHE A 74 2.11 -0.74 -20.86
C PHE A 74 2.53 0.04 -19.62
N MET A 75 2.10 1.30 -19.53
CA MET A 75 2.36 2.17 -18.38
C MET A 75 1.06 2.56 -17.70
N ALA A 76 1.01 2.41 -16.39
CA ALA A 76 -0.10 2.86 -15.56
C ALA A 76 0.41 3.40 -14.22
N SER A 77 -0.50 3.98 -13.45
CA SER A 77 -0.25 4.34 -12.07
C SER A 77 -1.44 3.97 -11.21
N PHE A 78 -1.16 3.73 -9.93
CA PHE A 78 -2.19 3.55 -8.92
C PHE A 78 -1.80 4.32 -7.67
N SER A 79 -2.79 4.83 -6.95
CA SER A 79 -2.60 5.74 -5.82
C SER A 79 -3.27 5.21 -4.58
N ARG A 80 -2.79 5.63 -3.41
CA ARG A 80 -3.35 5.23 -2.12
C ARG A 80 -4.54 6.11 -1.75
N ASP A 81 -5.56 6.10 -2.60
CA ASP A 81 -6.76 6.94 -2.51
C ASP A 81 -7.99 6.24 -3.11
N GLU A 82 -7.95 4.91 -3.24
CA GLU A 82 -8.98 4.15 -3.96
C GLU A 82 -10.07 3.58 -3.06
N GLU A 83 -9.72 3.08 -1.88
CA GLU A 83 -10.66 2.50 -0.92
C GLU A 83 -10.52 3.14 0.46
N VAL A 84 -11.64 3.40 1.13
CA VAL A 84 -11.66 3.97 2.48
C VAL A 84 -11.37 2.88 3.51
N ASP A 85 -10.36 3.10 4.35
CA ASP A 85 -10.17 2.30 5.56
C ASP A 85 -11.08 2.82 6.68
N VAL A 86 -12.26 2.21 6.77
CA VAL A 86 -13.28 2.53 7.79
C VAL A 86 -12.71 2.39 9.21
N GLY A 87 -11.81 1.43 9.45
CA GLY A 87 -11.17 1.25 10.74
C GLY A 87 -10.27 2.43 11.10
N ALA A 88 -9.46 2.90 10.14
CA ALA A 88 -8.62 4.08 10.31
C ALA A 88 -9.46 5.37 10.51
N VAL A 89 -10.59 5.51 9.81
CA VAL A 89 -11.50 6.66 9.98
C VAL A 89 -12.11 6.69 11.39
N ILE A 90 -12.69 5.56 11.83
CA ILE A 90 -13.27 5.45 13.17
C ILE A 90 -12.18 5.68 14.23
N GLY A 91 -11.02 5.05 14.08
CA GLY A 91 -9.87 5.24 14.97
C GLY A 91 -9.41 6.70 15.05
N GLY A 92 -9.34 7.40 13.91
CA GLY A 92 -8.99 8.83 13.86
C GLY A 92 -9.94 9.72 14.66
N ILE A 93 -11.25 9.48 14.56
CA ILE A 93 -12.28 10.25 15.27
C ILE A 93 -12.17 10.08 16.80
N PHE A 94 -11.96 8.85 17.29
CA PHE A 94 -11.94 8.56 18.73
C PHE A 94 -10.59 8.80 19.40
N PHE A 95 -9.48 8.64 18.68
CA PHE A 95 -8.13 8.61 19.26
C PHE A 95 -7.23 9.76 18.78
N LEU A 96 -7.76 10.75 18.05
CA LEU A 96 -7.00 11.85 17.44
C LEU A 96 -5.82 11.35 16.58
N PHE A 97 -5.97 10.15 15.99
CA PHE A 97 -4.94 9.55 15.14
C PHE A 97 -4.86 10.31 13.80
N PRO A 98 -3.65 10.53 13.24
CA PRO A 98 -3.50 11.24 11.97
C PRO A 98 -4.28 10.56 10.84
N PHE A 99 -5.18 11.29 10.18
CA PHE A 99 -5.98 10.83 9.05
C PHE A 99 -5.17 10.51 7.76
N LEU A 100 -3.84 10.42 7.87
CA LEU A 100 -2.91 10.20 6.77
C LEU A 100 -2.99 8.80 6.15
N TRP A 101 -3.59 7.81 6.83
CA TRP A 101 -3.69 6.42 6.34
C TRP A 101 -5.14 5.94 6.20
N THR A 102 -6.08 6.87 6.04
CA THR A 102 -7.51 6.58 5.91
C THR A 102 -7.92 5.99 4.57
N MET A 103 -7.00 5.93 3.60
CA MET A 103 -7.23 5.34 2.29
C MET A 103 -6.25 4.20 2.02
N LYS A 104 -6.70 3.26 1.20
CA LYS A 104 -5.99 2.06 0.76
C LYS A 104 -6.03 1.94 -0.76
N TYR A 105 -5.21 1.03 -1.26
CA TYR A 105 -5.29 0.54 -2.63
C TYR A 105 -6.52 -0.37 -2.79
N LYS A 106 -7.04 -0.47 -4.01
CA LYS A 106 -7.89 -1.59 -4.39
C LYS A 106 -7.11 -2.89 -4.24
N PRO A 107 -7.78 -3.98 -3.83
CA PRO A 107 -7.12 -5.27 -3.62
C PRO A 107 -6.55 -5.86 -4.91
N PHE A 108 -7.11 -5.51 -6.07
CA PHE A 108 -6.70 -6.03 -7.37
C PHE A 108 -6.62 -4.93 -8.42
N HIS A 109 -5.53 -4.93 -9.18
CA HIS A 109 -5.33 -4.14 -10.38
C HIS A 109 -5.02 -5.09 -11.53
N THR A 110 -5.86 -5.10 -12.56
CA THR A 110 -5.67 -5.95 -13.74
C THR A 110 -5.48 -5.07 -14.95
N TYR A 111 -4.41 -5.30 -15.70
CA TYR A 111 -4.04 -4.52 -16.87
C TYR A 111 -4.02 -5.40 -18.12
N GLU A 112 -4.77 -5.01 -19.14
CA GLU A 112 -4.80 -5.70 -20.43
C GLU A 112 -3.67 -5.17 -21.32
N LEU A 113 -2.87 -6.08 -21.88
CA LEU A 113 -1.75 -5.74 -22.76
C LEU A 113 -2.18 -5.81 -24.22
N GLU A 114 -1.83 -4.78 -24.98
CA GLU A 114 -2.07 -4.73 -26.42
C GLU A 114 -0.95 -5.47 -27.19
N LYS A 115 -1.30 -6.18 -28.25
CA LYS A 115 -0.33 -6.87 -29.11
C LYS A 115 0.36 -5.88 -30.05
N LYS A 116 1.63 -6.15 -30.34
CA LYS A 116 2.38 -5.48 -31.40
C LYS A 116 1.92 -5.89 -32.79
#